data_AF-A0A9E1UTR5-F1
#
_entry.id   AF-A0A9E1UTR5-F1
#
_cell.length_a   1.000
_cell.length_b   1.000
_cell.length_c   1.000
_cell.angle_alpha   90.00
_cell.angle_beta   90.00
_cell.angle_gamma   90.00
#
_symmetry.space_group_name_H-M   'P 1'
#
loop_
_entity.id
_entity.type
_entity.pdbx_description
1 polymer ?
#
loop_
_entity_poly.entity_id
_entity_poly.type
_entity_poly.pdbx_seq_one_letter_code
_entity_poly.pdbx_strand_id
1 'polypeptide(L)'
;MKTDVLTLRPYQLMCVVCRSGAGPDDLLARLRDDPGQPVRLVCAADSVYAYARPEAAGASCGGARFQEKRDLDILQRLGLVPGDTRPAIDLFERLFLEIPEAGAICSGGDAPAWEGCPRAKSGDYEAGIARGLPA
;
A
#
# COMPACT_ATOMS: atom_id res chain seq x y z
N MET A 1 -13.60 -4.83 -23.58
CA MET A 1 -13.80 -4.06 -22.33
C MET A 1 -12.48 -3.41 -22.01
N LYS A 2 -12.41 -2.08 -21.89
CA LYS A 2 -11.14 -1.40 -21.63
C LYS A 2 -10.85 -1.60 -20.13
N THR A 3 -9.99 -2.55 -19.80
CA THR A 3 -9.57 -2.76 -18.41
C THR A 3 -8.73 -1.56 -18.00
N ASP A 4 -9.36 -0.59 -17.36
CA ASP A 4 -8.68 0.60 -16.86
C ASP A 4 -7.69 0.16 -15.78
N VAL A 5 -6.45 0.67 -15.82
CA VAL A 5 -5.41 0.23 -14.87
C VAL A 5 -5.56 1.03 -13.58
N LEU A 6 -5.87 0.35 -12.48
CA LEU A 6 -5.96 1.00 -11.18
C LEU A 6 -4.56 1.47 -10.76
N THR A 7 -4.40 2.74 -10.41
CA THR A 7 -3.11 3.30 -10.00
C THR A 7 -3.12 3.55 -8.50
N LEU A 8 -2.14 3.00 -7.78
CA LEU A 8 -2.00 3.15 -6.32
C LEU A 8 -0.55 3.44 -5.94
N ARG A 9 -0.36 4.13 -4.81
CA ARG A 9 0.93 4.17 -4.11
C ARG A 9 1.13 2.89 -3.29
N PRO A 10 2.34 2.33 -3.22
CA PRO A 10 2.60 1.12 -2.44
C PRO A 10 2.09 1.19 -0.98
N TYR A 11 2.25 2.32 -0.29
CA TYR A 11 1.74 2.47 1.08
C TYR A 11 0.21 2.34 1.17
N GLN A 12 -0.51 2.65 0.10
CA GLN A 12 -1.98 2.55 0.07
C GLN A 12 -2.42 1.09 0.12
N LEU A 13 -1.63 0.13 -0.40
CA LEU A 13 -1.91 -1.30 -0.26
C LEU A 13 -2.02 -1.68 1.23
N MET A 14 -1.00 -1.30 2.02
CA MET A 14 -1.02 -1.54 3.47
C MET A 14 -2.17 -0.82 4.16
N CYS A 15 -2.46 0.43 3.76
CA CYS A 15 -3.54 1.20 4.38
C CYS A 15 -4.92 0.60 4.12
N VAL A 16 -5.16 0.05 2.92
CA VAL A 16 -6.40 -0.66 2.58
C VAL A 16 -6.58 -1.88 3.47
N VAL A 17 -5.53 -2.71 3.61
CA VAL A 17 -5.55 -3.89 4.49
C VAL A 17 -5.79 -3.49 5.94
N CYS A 18 -5.07 -2.48 6.43
CA CYS A 18 -5.24 -1.97 7.80
C CYS A 18 -6.65 -1.46 8.07
N ARG A 19 -7.23 -0.65 7.17
CA ARG A 19 -8.63 -0.21 7.32
C ARG A 19 -9.59 -1.39 7.29
N SER A 20 -9.32 -2.39 6.44
CA SER A 20 -10.14 -3.58 6.33
C SER A 20 -10.19 -4.44 7.58
N GLY A 21 -9.23 -4.32 8.51
CA GLY A 21 -9.28 -4.98 9.81
C GLY A 21 -10.15 -4.23 10.83
N ALA A 22 -10.15 -2.89 10.77
CA ALA A 22 -10.98 -2.04 11.62
C ALA A 22 -12.46 -1.99 11.16
N GLY A 23 -12.74 -2.22 9.87
CA GLY A 23 -14.08 -2.16 9.29
C GLY A 23 -14.09 -2.51 7.81
N PRO A 24 -15.22 -2.37 7.09
CA PRO A 24 -15.28 -2.56 5.65
C PRO A 24 -14.45 -1.48 4.92
N ASP A 25 -13.80 -1.86 3.81
CA ASP A 25 -13.05 -0.95 2.92
C ASP A 25 -13.50 -1.16 1.46
N ASP A 26 -14.00 -0.10 0.83
CA ASP A 26 -14.61 -0.16 -0.51
C ASP A 26 -13.60 -0.53 -1.61
N LEU A 27 -12.35 -0.10 -1.47
CA LEU A 27 -11.31 -0.42 -2.44
C LEU A 27 -10.95 -1.90 -2.35
N LEU A 28 -10.82 -2.44 -1.13
CA LEU A 28 -10.60 -3.87 -0.96
C LEU A 28 -11.81 -4.68 -1.46
N ALA A 29 -13.04 -4.23 -1.19
CA ALA A 29 -14.26 -4.87 -1.69
C ALA A 29 -14.27 -4.93 -3.23
N ARG A 30 -13.97 -3.81 -3.89
CA ARG A 30 -13.85 -3.77 -5.36
C ARG A 30 -12.77 -4.72 -5.90
N LEU A 31 -11.62 -4.80 -5.23
CA LEU A 31 -10.51 -5.67 -5.66
C LEU A 31 -10.78 -7.16 -5.37
N ARG A 32 -11.76 -7.47 -4.51
CA ARG A 32 -12.29 -8.83 -4.33
C ARG A 32 -13.24 -9.21 -5.47
N ASP A 33 -14.06 -8.27 -5.94
CA ASP A 33 -14.98 -8.54 -7.06
C ASP A 33 -14.26 -8.76 -8.40
N ASP A 34 -13.06 -8.17 -8.56
CA ASP A 34 -12.17 -8.41 -9.71
C ASP A 34 -10.70 -8.56 -9.24
N PRO A 35 -10.29 -9.75 -8.76
CA PRO A 35 -8.91 -10.00 -8.32
C PRO A 35 -7.88 -9.92 -9.46
N GLY A 36 -8.37 -10.02 -10.71
CA GLY A 36 -7.56 -9.89 -11.93
C GLY A 36 -7.31 -8.44 -12.34
N GLN A 37 -7.99 -7.47 -11.73
CA GLN A 37 -7.86 -6.04 -11.99
C GLN A 37 -6.37 -5.63 -11.96
N PRO A 38 -5.81 -5.14 -13.08
CA PRO A 38 -4.45 -4.63 -13.10
C PRO A 38 -4.29 -3.44 -12.16
N VAL A 39 -3.30 -3.52 -11.28
CA VAL A 39 -2.91 -2.46 -10.35
C VAL A 39 -1.47 -2.05 -10.65
N ARG A 40 -1.27 -0.76 -10.92
CA ARG A 40 0.05 -0.14 -11.13
C ARG A 40 0.50 0.58 -9.87
N LEU A 41 1.71 0.27 -9.41
CA LEU A 41 2.33 0.93 -8.27
C LEU A 41 3.11 2.16 -8.71
N VAL A 42 2.72 3.33 -8.21
CA VAL A 42 3.38 4.62 -8.50
C VAL A 42 3.90 5.24 -7.21
N CYS A 43 5.10 5.76 -7.21
CA CYS A 43 5.66 6.46 -6.05
C CYS A 43 6.65 7.52 -6.49
N ALA A 44 6.93 8.48 -5.60
CA ALA A 44 7.91 9.52 -5.83
C ALA A 44 9.33 8.98 -5.60
N ALA A 45 9.87 8.23 -6.57
CA ALA A 45 11.27 7.83 -6.65
C ALA A 45 11.98 8.78 -7.61
N ASP A 46 13.14 9.32 -7.25
CA ASP A 46 13.67 10.54 -7.88
C ASP A 46 13.80 10.50 -9.42
N SER A 47 13.67 11.69 -9.98
CA SER A 47 13.26 12.09 -11.33
C SER A 47 14.03 11.51 -12.53
N VAL A 48 13.37 10.64 -13.33
CA VAL A 48 13.53 10.63 -14.80
C VAL A 48 12.21 10.27 -15.52
N TYR A 49 11.33 9.47 -14.91
CA TYR A 49 10.16 8.93 -15.61
C TYR A 49 8.82 9.37 -15.00
N ALA A 50 7.84 9.66 -15.85
CA ALA A 50 6.51 10.17 -15.47
C ALA A 50 5.70 9.24 -14.54
N TYR A 51 6.02 7.93 -14.50
CA TYR A 51 5.42 6.98 -13.54
C TYR A 51 6.00 7.10 -12.12
N ALA A 52 7.07 7.89 -11.95
CA ALA A 52 7.82 8.07 -10.70
C ALA A 52 7.43 9.34 -9.93
N ARG A 53 6.29 9.98 -10.27
CA ARG A 53 5.67 11.01 -9.42
C ARG A 53 4.16 10.90 -9.50
N PRO A 54 3.51 10.20 -8.56
CA PRO A 54 2.07 10.35 -8.41
C PRO A 54 1.73 11.81 -8.09
N GLU A 55 0.54 12.26 -8.49
CA GLU A 55 -0.06 13.46 -7.91
C GLU A 55 -0.08 13.34 -6.38
N ALA A 56 -0.12 14.47 -5.68
CA ALA A 56 -0.17 14.45 -4.21
C ALA A 56 -1.34 13.55 -3.78
N ALA A 57 -1.01 12.38 -3.24
CA ALA A 57 -2.02 11.51 -2.67
C ALA A 57 -2.72 12.29 -1.55
N GLY A 58 -4.05 12.16 -1.46
CA GLY A 58 -4.86 12.87 -0.46
C GLY A 58 -4.40 12.64 0.98
N ALA A 59 -5.07 13.26 1.94
CA ALA A 59 -4.68 13.23 3.35
C ALA A 59 -4.35 11.81 3.85
N SER A 60 -3.10 11.61 4.27
CA SER A 60 -2.57 10.37 4.84
C SER A 60 -1.72 10.72 6.08
N CYS A 61 -1.68 9.83 7.07
CA CYS A 61 -0.95 10.05 8.33
C CYS A 61 0.57 10.12 8.13
N GLY A 62 1.23 11.11 8.74
CA GLY A 62 2.69 11.30 8.66
C GLY A 62 3.12 12.23 7.52
N GLY A 63 4.39 12.65 7.55
CA GLY A 63 4.94 13.63 6.60
C GLY A 63 5.17 13.07 5.18
N ALA A 64 5.35 13.96 4.19
CA ALA A 64 5.54 13.56 2.79
C ALA A 64 6.74 12.62 2.58
N ARG A 65 7.90 12.95 3.20
CA ARG A 65 9.12 12.12 3.14
C ARG A 65 8.93 10.76 3.81
N PHE A 66 8.12 10.69 4.86
CA PHE A 66 7.77 9.43 5.49
C PHE A 66 6.97 8.53 4.54
N GLN A 67 6.01 9.08 3.79
CA GLN A 67 5.28 8.30 2.78
C GLN A 67 6.16 7.83 1.62
N GLU A 68 7.07 8.68 1.15
CA GLU A 68 8.05 8.31 0.12
C GLU A 68 8.92 7.13 0.58
N LYS A 69 9.42 7.19 1.82
CA LYS A 69 10.16 6.07 2.41
C LYS A 69 9.32 4.81 2.48
N ARG A 70 8.08 4.89 2.99
CA ARG A 70 7.18 3.72 3.08
C ARG A 70 6.97 3.08 1.72
N ASP A 71 6.79 3.87 0.67
CA ASP A 71 6.62 3.33 -0.68
C ASP A 71 7.83 2.54 -1.15
N LEU A 72 9.03 3.09 -0.95
CA LEU A 72 10.28 2.44 -1.36
C LEU A 72 10.56 1.19 -0.54
N ASP A 73 10.32 1.23 0.78
CA ASP A 73 10.48 0.06 1.65
C ASP A 73 9.54 -1.08 1.25
N ILE A 74 8.28 -0.75 0.92
CA ILE A 74 7.30 -1.74 0.48
C ILE A 74 7.72 -2.33 -0.87
N LEU A 75 8.05 -1.50 -1.86
CA LEU A 75 8.51 -2.00 -3.17
C LEU A 75 9.74 -2.90 -3.02
N GLN A 76 10.71 -2.50 -2.19
CA GLN A 76 11.89 -3.30 -1.91
C GLN A 76 11.53 -4.66 -1.31
N ARG A 77 10.64 -4.72 -0.31
CA ARG A 77 10.22 -5.99 0.32
C ARG A 77 9.45 -6.88 -0.64
N LEU A 78 8.60 -6.32 -1.49
CA LEU A 78 7.83 -7.08 -2.47
C LEU A 78 8.67 -7.54 -3.67
N GLY A 79 9.93 -7.10 -3.78
CA GLY A 79 10.80 -7.36 -4.93
C GLY A 79 10.31 -6.69 -6.21
N LEU A 80 9.70 -5.52 -6.09
CA LEU A 80 9.07 -4.77 -7.19
C LEU A 80 9.77 -3.42 -7.42
N VAL A 81 9.53 -2.84 -8.59
CA VAL A 81 10.04 -1.50 -8.96
C VAL A 81 8.89 -0.50 -9.15
N PRO A 82 9.15 0.81 -9.00
CA PRO A 82 8.16 1.83 -9.36
C PRO A 82 7.67 1.65 -10.80
N GLY A 83 6.35 1.69 -10.99
CA GLY A 83 5.70 1.49 -12.28
C GLY A 83 5.26 0.05 -12.57
N ASP A 84 5.66 -0.93 -11.74
CA ASP A 84 5.21 -2.32 -11.89
C ASP A 84 3.69 -2.43 -11.87
N THR A 85 3.16 -3.23 -12.80
CA THR A 85 1.72 -3.52 -12.91
C THR A 85 1.50 -5.02 -12.76
N ARG A 86 0.64 -5.40 -11.81
CA ARG A 86 0.32 -6.79 -11.49
C ARG A 86 -1.18 -6.94 -11.26
N PRO A 87 -1.75 -8.15 -11.38
CA PRO A 87 -3.09 -8.44 -10.86
C PRO A 87 -3.16 -8.11 -9.37
N ALA A 88 -4.31 -7.64 -8.90
CA ALA A 88 -4.51 -7.31 -7.49
C ALA A 88 -4.18 -8.48 -6.57
N ILE A 89 -4.61 -9.69 -6.92
CA ILE A 89 -4.35 -10.90 -6.12
C ILE A 89 -2.86 -11.17 -5.89
N ASP A 90 -2.01 -11.06 -6.93
CA ASP A 90 -0.56 -11.24 -6.81
C ASP A 90 0.07 -10.20 -5.87
N LEU A 91 -0.37 -8.93 -5.93
CA LEU A 91 0.17 -7.88 -5.06
C LEU A 91 -0.17 -8.13 -3.59
N PHE A 92 -1.42 -8.48 -3.29
CA PHE A 92 -1.84 -8.68 -1.90
C PHE A 92 -1.33 -10.00 -1.32
N GLU A 93 -1.24 -11.08 -2.11
CA GLU A 93 -0.60 -12.33 -1.67
C GLU A 93 0.87 -12.10 -1.30
N ARG A 94 1.63 -11.38 -2.14
CA ARG A 94 3.01 -10.97 -1.81
C ARG A 94 3.05 -10.10 -0.57
N LEU A 95 2.12 -9.14 -0.45
CA LEU A 95 2.08 -8.24 0.70
C LEU A 95 1.87 -8.99 2.01
N PHE A 96 0.94 -9.95 2.04
CA PHE A 96 0.65 -10.75 3.22
C PHE A 96 1.82 -11.64 3.61
N LEU A 97 2.56 -12.15 2.62
CA LEU A 97 3.73 -13.00 2.84
C LEU A 97 4.94 -12.19 3.34
N GLU A 98 5.28 -11.10 2.66
CA GLU A 98 6.53 -10.37 2.89
C GLU A 98 6.44 -9.30 3.98
N ILE A 99 5.23 -8.83 4.29
CA ILE A 99 4.98 -7.78 5.29
C ILE A 99 3.85 -8.22 6.23
N PRO A 100 4.12 -9.12 7.19
CA PRO A 100 3.09 -9.66 8.08
C PRO A 100 2.63 -8.68 9.17
N GLU A 101 3.43 -7.65 9.47
CA GLU A 101 3.18 -6.72 10.58
C GLU A 101 3.29 -5.26 10.12
N ALA A 102 2.34 -4.42 10.54
CA ALA A 102 2.34 -3.01 10.16
C ALA A 102 3.51 -2.23 10.75
N GLY A 103 3.95 -2.59 11.95
CA GLY A 103 5.03 -1.94 12.67
C GLY A 103 6.36 -1.91 11.92
N ALA A 104 6.60 -2.88 11.04
CA ALA A 104 7.83 -2.99 10.24
C ALA A 104 7.96 -1.90 9.15
N ILE A 105 6.89 -1.19 8.82
CA ILE A 105 6.87 -0.09 7.83
C ILE A 105 6.32 1.20 8.46
N CYS A 106 5.27 1.10 9.28
CA CYS A 106 4.43 2.24 9.63
C CYS A 106 4.80 2.92 10.96
N SER A 107 5.75 2.37 11.73
CA SER A 107 6.07 2.85 13.09
C SER A 107 6.73 4.24 13.14
N GLY A 108 7.36 4.70 12.06
CA GLY A 108 8.01 6.01 12.02
C GLY A 108 9.25 6.13 12.93
N GLY A 109 9.69 7.36 13.16
CA GLY A 109 10.81 7.70 14.04
C GLY A 109 10.51 8.96 14.87
N ASP A 110 11.48 9.38 15.69
CA ASP A 110 11.24 10.35 16.78
C ASP A 110 11.14 11.82 16.36
N ALA A 111 11.37 12.14 15.08
CA ALA A 111 11.32 13.50 14.57
C ALA A 111 9.94 13.81 13.93
N PRO A 112 9.42 15.06 14.02
CA PRO A 112 8.06 15.39 13.55
C PRO A 112 7.75 15.02 12.10
N ALA A 113 8.72 15.15 11.19
CA ALA A 113 8.56 14.79 9.78
C ALA A 113 8.49 13.26 9.54
N TRP A 114 8.89 12.48 10.54
CA TRP A 114 9.02 11.02 10.52
C TRP A 114 8.03 10.34 11.46
N GLU A 115 7.08 11.09 12.03
CA GLU A 115 6.05 10.53 12.88
C GLU A 115 5.28 9.43 12.12
N GLY A 116 5.18 8.27 12.76
CA GLY A 116 4.57 7.09 12.19
C GLY A 116 3.05 7.19 12.08
N CYS A 117 2.45 6.15 11.49
CA CYS A 117 1.01 5.98 11.54
C CYS A 117 0.58 5.69 13.00
N PRO A 118 -0.42 6.40 13.56
CA PRO A 118 -0.94 6.11 14.91
C PRO A 118 -1.46 4.69 15.07
N ARG A 119 -1.88 4.05 13.96
CA ARG A 119 -2.39 2.68 13.91
C ARG A 119 -1.31 1.62 13.66
N ALA A 120 -0.03 1.98 13.61
CA ALA A 120 1.03 1.03 13.31
C ALA A 120 1.13 -0.15 14.29
N LYS A 121 0.55 0.00 15.50
CA LYS A 121 0.52 -1.01 16.56
C LYS A 121 -0.91 -1.34 17.03
N SER A 122 -1.94 -0.99 16.25
CA SER A 122 -3.34 -1.25 16.67
C SER A 122 -3.76 -2.70 16.51
N GLY A 123 -3.05 -3.50 15.70
CA GLY A 123 -3.46 -4.86 15.33
C GLY A 123 -4.43 -4.92 14.15
N ASP A 124 -4.87 -3.77 13.62
CA ASP A 124 -5.85 -3.71 12.54
C ASP A 124 -5.29 -4.27 11.23
N TYR A 125 -3.99 -4.10 10.98
CA TYR A 125 -3.37 -4.62 9.76
C TYR A 125 -3.30 -6.13 9.76
N GLU A 126 -2.87 -6.71 10.87
CA GLU A 126 -2.79 -8.15 11.11
C GLU A 126 -4.20 -8.77 11.05
N ALA A 127 -5.20 -8.10 11.63
CA ALA A 127 -6.60 -8.49 11.49
C ALA A 127 -7.10 -8.42 10.03
N GLY A 128 -6.66 -7.42 9.27
CA GLY A 128 -6.92 -7.27 7.84
C GLY A 128 -6.32 -8.43 7.02
N ILE A 129 -5.06 -8.81 7.29
CA ILE A 129 -4.42 -9.98 6.69
C ILE A 129 -5.22 -11.25 6.98
N ALA A 130 -5.64 -11.45 8.23
CA ALA A 130 -6.39 -12.64 8.63
C ALA A 130 -7.76 -12.75 7.92
N ARG A 131 -8.35 -11.61 7.52
CA ARG A 131 -9.57 -11.59 6.68
C ARG A 131 -9.30 -11.93 5.22
N GLY A 132 -8.05 -11.78 4.78
CA GLY A 132 -7.59 -12.08 3.44
C GLY A 132 -8.24 -11.26 2.33
N LEU A 133 -7.84 -11.59 1.10
CA LEU A 133 -8.68 -11.41 -0.07
C LEU A 133 -9.56 -12.66 -0.19
N PRO A 134 -10.85 -12.64 0.20
CA PRO A 134 -11.76 -13.71 -0.20
C PRO A 134 -11.74 -13.82 -1.73
N ALA A 135 -11.62 -15.07 -2.18
CA ALA A 135 -11.72 -15.48 -3.57
C ALA A 135 -13.13 -15.28 -4.14
#